data_AF-A0A1F3WUY4-F1
#
_entry.id   AF-A0A1F3WUY4-F1
#
_cell.length_a   1.000
_cell.length_b   1.000
_cell.length_c   1.000
_cell.angle_alpha   90.00
_cell.angle_beta   90.00
_cell.angle_gamma   90.00
#
_symmetry.space_group_name_H-M   'P 1'
#
loop_
_entity.id
_entity.type
_entity.pdbx_description
1 polymer ?
#
loop_
_entity_poly.entity_id
_entity_poly.type
_entity_poly.pdbx_seq_one_letter_code
_entity_poly.pdbx_strand_id
1 'polypeptide(L)' 'MQKAHIDPFKSLTEGNIIPQCQKCNRAYRNFWVFDERGRVRGIAKPTIVKKCSKDIKWKIYKILYNEFKGANPNE' A
#
# COMPACT_ATOMS: atom_id res chain seq x y z
N MET A 1 -3.50 -14.96 17.35
CA MET A 1 -4.01 -13.90 16.45
C MET A 1 -2.86 -13.45 15.56
N GLN A 2 -3.03 -13.44 14.23
CA GLN A 2 -1.94 -13.16 13.29
C GLN A 2 -1.62 -11.65 13.31
N LYS A 3 -0.39 -11.30 13.70
CA LYS A 3 0.10 -9.92 13.75
C LYS A 3 0.38 -9.43 12.31
N ALA A 4 -0.02 -8.21 12.00
CA ALA A 4 0.21 -7.57 10.70
C ALA A 4 0.95 -6.24 10.88
N HIS A 5 1.76 -5.85 9.89
CA HIS A 5 2.56 -4.62 9.93
C HIS A 5 1.72 -3.39 9.61
N ILE A 6 1.89 -2.30 10.35
CA ILE A 6 1.40 -0.97 9.94
C ILE A 6 2.12 -0.55 8.65
N ASP A 7 3.45 -0.69 8.67
CA ASP A 7 4.33 -0.50 7.53
C ASP A 7 5.05 -1.82 7.21
N PRO A 8 4.71 -2.49 6.10
CA PRO A 8 5.34 -3.75 5.69
C PRO A 8 6.83 -3.66 5.38
N PHE A 9 7.41 -2.46 5.28
CA PHE A 9 8.84 -2.26 5.07
C PHE A 9 9.65 -2.22 6.37
N LYS A 10 8.98 -2.22 7.53
CA LYS A 10 9.61 -2.19 8.85
C LYS A 10 9.41 -3.51 9.59
N SER A 11 10.29 -3.80 10.55
CA SER A 11 10.18 -4.98 11.41
C SER A 11 8.88 -4.98 12.25
N LEU A 12 8.40 -6.17 12.62
CA LEU A 12 7.17 -6.35 13.40
C LEU A 12 7.40 -6.10 14.90
N THR A 13 7.50 -4.84 15.30
CA THR A 13 7.62 -4.39 16.70
C THR A 13 6.33 -3.73 17.20
N GLU A 14 6.21 -3.48 18.50
CA GLU A 14 4.98 -2.97 19.13
C GLU A 14 4.44 -1.68 18.47
N GLY A 15 5.33 -0.76 18.07
CA GLY A 15 4.97 0.46 17.34
C GLY A 15 4.69 0.30 15.83
N ASN A 16 4.83 -0.92 15.29
CA ASN A 16 4.57 -1.23 13.88
C ASN A 16 3.54 -2.36 13.70
N ILE A 17 2.77 -2.70 14.75
CA ILE A 17 1.70 -3.69 14.68
C ILE A 17 0.36 -2.99 14.45
N ILE A 18 -0.39 -3.38 13.43
CA ILE A 18 -1.75 -2.86 13.21
C ILE A 18 -2.60 -3.22 14.43
N PRO A 19 -3.34 -2.25 15.04
CA PRO A 19 -4.30 -2.53 16.09
C PRO A 19 -5.26 -3.65 15.64
N GLN A 20 -5.16 -4.81 16.29
CA GLN A 20 -5.63 -6.07 15.70
C GLN A 20 -7.15 -6.18 15.70
N CYS A 21 -7.74 -6.22 14.50
CA CYS A 21 -9.05 -6.86 14.28
C CYS A 21 -8.84 -8.10 13.40
N GLN A 22 -9.34 -9.28 13.80
CA GLN A 22 -9.19 -10.52 13.01
C GLN A 22 -9.80 -10.39 11.60
N LYS A 23 -10.86 -9.58 11.46
CA LYS A 23 -11.52 -9.31 10.19
C LYS A 23 -10.67 -8.38 9.30
N CYS A 24 -10.11 -7.33 9.88
CA CYS A 24 -9.32 -6.33 9.16
C CYS A 24 -7.93 -6.87 8.77
N ASN A 25 -7.21 -7.54 9.67
CA ASN A 25 -5.85 -8.05 9.41
C ASN A 25 -5.82 -9.08 8.27
N ARG A 26 -6.89 -9.85 8.06
CA ARG A 26 -6.97 -10.86 6.99
C ARG A 26 -7.27 -10.25 5.62
N ALA A 27 -8.08 -9.19 5.58
CA ALA A 27 -8.52 -8.57 4.34
C ALA A 27 -7.38 -7.85 3.59
N TYR A 28 -6.45 -7.24 4.33
CA TYR A 28 -5.49 -6.31 3.75
C TYR A 28 -4.18 -6.92 3.25
N ARG A 29 -3.79 -8.14 3.69
CA ARG A 29 -2.65 -8.94 3.16
C ARG A 29 -1.34 -8.16 2.88
N ASN A 30 -1.05 -7.14 3.69
CA ASN A 30 0.09 -6.22 3.52
C ASN A 30 0.11 -5.51 2.15
N PHE A 31 -1.06 -5.20 1.56
CA PHE A 31 -1.16 -4.38 0.33
C PHE A 31 -1.02 -2.88 0.60
N TRP A 32 -1.27 -2.45 1.84
CA TRP A 32 -1.36 -1.05 2.23
C TRP A 32 -0.41 -0.74 3.37
N VAL A 33 0.02 0.51 3.42
CA VAL A 33 0.68 1.13 4.58
C VAL A 33 -0.38 1.89 5.35
N PHE A 34 -0.43 1.71 6.66
CA PHE A 34 -1.39 2.38 7.54
C PHE A 34 -0.72 3.47 8.38
N ASP A 35 -1.50 4.40 8.91
CA ASP A 35 -1.08 5.23 10.04
C ASP A 35 -1.40 4.56 11.38
N GLU A 36 -1.00 5.20 12.48
CA GLU A 36 -1.25 4.74 13.86
C GLU A 36 -2.75 4.56 14.18
N ARG A 37 -3.63 5.21 13.41
CA ARG A 37 -5.10 5.13 13.55
C ARG A 37 -5.71 4.09 12.61
N GLY A 38 -4.90 3.35 11.86
CA GLY A 38 -5.36 2.33 10.91
C GLY A 38 -5.92 2.88 9.59
N ARG A 39 -5.63 4.14 9.22
CA ARG A 39 -6.03 4.73 7.93
C ARG A 39 -4.99 4.44 6.87
N VAL A 40 -5.41 4.22 5.63
CA VAL A 40 -4.49 3.98 4.51
C VAL A 40 -3.69 5.25 4.22
N ARG A 41 -2.37 5.14 4.31
CA ARG A 41 -1.42 6.21 3.98
C ARG A 41 -0.71 5.97 2.65
N GLY A 42 -0.65 4.71 2.19
CA GLY A 42 0.04 4.39 0.94
C GLY A 42 -0.16 2.95 0.47
N ILE A 43 0.40 2.67 -0.70
CA ILE A 43 0.43 1.33 -1.30
C ILE A 43 1.76 0.66 -0.89
N ALA A 44 1.68 -0.51 -0.27
CA ALA A 44 2.85 -1.31 0.07
C ALA A 44 3.24 -2.30 -1.04
N LYS A 45 2.27 -2.70 -1.88
CA LYS A 45 2.51 -3.64 -3.00
C LYS A 45 1.96 -3.08 -4.31
N PRO A 46 2.81 -2.75 -5.31
CA PRO A 46 2.37 -2.17 -6.59
C PRO A 46 1.40 -3.06 -7.38
N THR A 47 1.39 -4.37 -7.12
CA THR A 47 0.47 -5.33 -7.76
C THR A 47 -1.00 -5.00 -7.53
N ILE A 48 -1.34 -4.17 -6.52
CA ILE A 48 -2.71 -3.69 -6.32
C ILE A 48 -3.19 -2.84 -7.50
N VAL A 49 -2.31 -2.08 -8.14
CA VAL A 49 -2.63 -1.24 -9.31
C VAL A 49 -3.10 -2.09 -10.48
N LYS A 50 -2.59 -3.33 -10.61
CA LYS A 50 -3.04 -4.27 -11.65
C LYS A 50 -4.52 -4.67 -11.47
N LYS A 51 -5.07 -4.60 -10.26
CA LYS A 51 -6.47 -4.93 -9.96
C LYS A 51 -7.43 -3.75 -10.17
N CYS A 52 -6.91 -2.53 -10.34
CA CYS A 52 -7.74 -1.36 -10.58
C CYS A 52 -8.44 -1.42 -11.95
N SER A 53 -9.56 -0.71 -12.08
CA SER A 53 -10.22 -0.51 -13.38
C SER A 53 -9.31 0.27 -14.34
N LYS A 54 -9.60 0.18 -15.65
CA LYS A 54 -8.81 0.86 -16.68
C LYS A 54 -8.73 2.38 -16.44
N ASP A 55 -9.84 2.99 -16.06
CA ASP A 55 -9.90 4.45 -15.80
C ASP A 55 -9.02 4.86 -14.62
N ILE A 56 -9.02 4.07 -13.54
CA ILE A 56 -8.18 4.34 -12.38
C ILE A 56 -6.71 4.13 -12.73
N LYS A 57 -6.38 3.05 -13.46
CA LYS A 57 -5.00 2.84 -13.95
C LYS A 57 -4.51 4.01 -14.78
N TRP A 58 -5.36 4.57 -15.65
CA TRP A 58 -5.00 5.72 -16.47
C TRP A 58 -4.77 6.99 -15.63
N LYS A 59 -5.61 7.23 -14.61
CA LYS A 59 -5.40 8.35 -13.67
C LYS A 59 -4.08 8.21 -12.90
N ILE A 60 -3.78 7.01 -12.40
CA ILE A 60 -2.51 6.71 -11.72
C ILE A 60 -1.33 6.96 -12.66
N TYR A 61 -1.41 6.44 -13.89
CA TYR A 61 -0.36 6.63 -14.90
C TYR A 61 -0.09 8.11 -15.17
N LYS A 62 -1.13 8.94 -15.35
CA LYS A 62 -0.96 10.39 -15.57
C LYS A 62 -0.23 11.10 -14.43
N ILE A 63 -0.56 10.77 -13.18
CA ILE A 63 0.11 11.35 -12.00
C ILE A 63 1.60 11.00 -12.03
N LEU A 64 1.92 9.71 -12.20
CA LEU A 64 3.31 9.23 -12.20
C LEU A 64 4.10 9.74 -13.41
N TYR A 65 3.49 9.79 -14.60
CA TYR A 65 4.15 10.31 -15.80
C TYR A 65 4.59 11.77 -15.62
N ASN A 66 3.72 12.60 -15.04
CA ASN A 66 4.04 13.99 -14.74
C ASN A 66 5.12 14.13 -13.65
N GLU A 67 5.03 13.32 -12.59
CA GLU A 67 6.00 13.30 -11.48
C GLU A 67 7.41 12.92 -11.96
N PHE A 68 7.51 11.89 -12.81
CA PHE A 68 8.77 11.41 -13.36
C PHE A 68 9.16 12.09 -14.67
N LYS A 69 8.43 13.11 -15.14
CA LYS A 69 8.69 13.84 -16.39
C LYS A 69 8.88 12.93 -17.60
N GLY A 70 8.16 11.81 -17.64
CA GLY A 70 8.27 10.82 -18.71
C GLY A 70 9.59 10.04 -18.78
N ALA A 71 10.39 10.02 -17.71
CA ALA A 71 11.63 9.24 -17.63
C ALA A 71 11.40 7.74 -17.86
N ASN A 72 12.39 7.08 -18.46
CA ASN A 72 12.34 5.65 -18.71
C ASN A 72 12.46 4.88 -17.38
N PRO A 73 11.52 4.00 -17.03
CA PRO A 73 11.55 3.28 -15.74
C PRO A 73 12.69 2.26 -15.58
N ASN A 74 13.49 2.01 -16.63
CA ASN A 74 14.62 1.09 -16.61
C ASN A 74 16.00 1.79 -16.72
N GLU A 75 16.02 3.12 -16.79
CA GLU A 75 17.25 3.92 -16.65
C GLU A 75 17.63 4.08 -15.16
#